data_AF-A0A1E7GVX4-F1
#
_entry.id   AF-A0A1E7GVX4-F1
#
_cell.length_a   1.000
_cell.length_b   1.000
_cell.length_c   1.000
_cell.angle_alpha   90.00
_cell.angle_beta   90.00
_cell.angle_gamma   90.00
#
_symmetry.space_group_name_H-M   'P 1'
#
loop_
_entity.id
_entity.type
_entity.pdbx_description
1 polymer ?
#
loop_
_entity_poly.entity_id
_entity_poly.type
_entity_poly.pdbx_seq_one_letter_code
_entity_poly.pdbx_strand_id
1 'polypeptide(L)' 'MAVLYNETRRKLIEYVLQDRNLAKKYGMSFDEFREKKMIEKLGYTWEVEKDYQNWEIARDGIETMKGMIDRVRTIL' A
#
# COMPACT_ATOMS: atom_id res chain seq x y z
N MET A 1 7.91 -13.44 -20.31
CA MET A 1 8.06 -11.98 -20.06
C MET A 1 6.71 -11.26 -19.91
N ALA A 2 5.74 -11.42 -20.83
CA ALA A 2 4.40 -10.81 -20.68
C ALA A 2 3.64 -11.25 -19.41
N VAL A 3 3.79 -12.51 -19.00
CA VAL A 3 3.19 -13.04 -17.76
C VAL A 3 3.74 -12.31 -16.52
N LEU A 4 5.06 -12.12 -16.43
CA LEU A 4 5.69 -11.41 -15.32
C LEU A 4 5.22 -9.96 -15.25
N TYR A 5 5.20 -9.26 -16.39
CA TYR A 5 4.70 -7.88 -16.46
C TYR A 5 3.25 -7.74 -15.99
N ASN A 6 2.37 -8.64 -16.44
CA ASN A 6 0.97 -8.62 -16.06
C ASN A 6 0.77 -8.93 -14.56
N GLU A 7 1.55 -9.87 -14.02
CA GLU A 7 1.50 -10.21 -12.60
C GLU A 7 2.01 -9.06 -11.71
N THR A 8 3.09 -8.38 -12.10
CA THR A 8 3.58 -7.19 -11.39
C THR A 8 2.54 -6.06 -11.43
N ARG A 9 1.88 -5.85 -12.58
CA ARG A 9 0.78 -4.87 -12.69
C ARG A 9 -0.42 -5.23 -11.83
N ARG A 10 -0.81 -6.51 -11.77
CA ARG A 10 -1.90 -6.99 -10.92
C ARG A 10 -1.63 -6.67 -9.45
N LYS A 11 -0.44 -7.03 -8.95
CA LYS A 11 -0.02 -6.72 -7.57
C LYS A 11 0.04 -5.23 -7.29
N LEU A 12 0.53 -4.42 -8.23
CA LEU A 12 0.51 -2.96 -8.09
C LEU A 12 -0.92 -2.44 -7.90
N ILE A 13 -1.88 -2.93 -8.68
CA ILE A 13 -3.28 -2.53 -8.57
C ILE A 13 -3.85 -2.92 -7.20
N GLU A 14 -3.54 -4.13 -6.70
CA GLU A 14 -3.98 -4.59 -5.38
C GLU A 14 -3.48 -3.69 -4.25
N TYR A 15 -2.18 -3.36 -4.24
CA TYR A 15 -1.63 -2.46 -3.24
C TYR A 15 -2.19 -1.03 -3.35
N VAL A 16 -2.37 -0.50 -4.57
CA VAL A 16 -3.00 0.82 -4.77
C VAL A 16 -4.46 0.83 -4.27
N LEU A 17 -5.21 -0.25 -4.47
CA LEU A 17 -6.58 -0.36 -3.96
C LEU A 17 -6.60 -0.41 -2.44
N GLN A 18 -5.68 -1.15 -1.82
CA GLN A 18 -5.55 -1.23 -0.37
C GLN A 18 -5.22 0.14 0.26
N ASP A 19 -4.22 0.85 -0.29
CA ASP A 19 -3.87 2.21 0.12
C ASP A 19 -5.06 3.17 0.03
N ARG A 20 -5.78 3.15 -1.10
CA ARG A 20 -6.98 3.99 -1.31
C ARG A 20 -8.12 3.64 -0.37
N ASN A 21 -8.35 2.36 -0.12
CA ASN A 21 -9.43 1.91 0.75
C ASN A 21 -9.18 2.32 2.20
N LEU A 22 -7.93 2.23 2.67
CA LEU A 22 -7.54 2.67 4.00
C LEU A 22 -7.56 4.20 4.10
N ALA A 23 -7.10 4.92 3.07
CA ALA A 23 -7.23 6.37 3.00
C ALA A 23 -8.68 6.83 3.12
N LYS A 24 -9.58 6.14 2.42
CA LYS A 24 -11.02 6.38 2.51
C LYS A 24 -11.60 6.02 3.87
N LYS A 25 -11.17 4.89 4.47
CA LYS A 25 -11.64 4.44 5.79
C LYS A 25 -11.34 5.46 6.88
N TYR A 26 -10.12 6.01 6.88
CA TYR A 26 -9.67 6.95 7.90
C TYR A 26 -9.85 8.41 7.53
N GLY A 27 -10.23 8.72 6.28
CA GLY A 27 -10.46 10.07 5.80
C GLY A 27 -9.18 10.92 5.76
N MET A 28 -8.02 10.29 5.63
CA MET A 28 -6.71 10.93 5.61
C MET A 28 -5.69 10.06 4.86
N SER A 29 -4.53 10.62 4.54
CA SER A 29 -3.41 9.84 4.01
C SER A 29 -2.73 8.97 5.09
N PHE A 30 -1.92 7.99 4.67
CA PHE A 30 -1.12 7.18 5.60
C PHE A 30 -0.18 8.04 6.44
N ASP A 31 0.46 9.04 5.81
CA ASP A 31 1.42 9.91 6.47
C ASP A 31 0.73 10.75 7.56
N GLU A 32 -0.42 11.33 7.25
CA GLU A 32 -1.24 12.02 8.26
C GLU A 32 -1.72 11.09 9.38
N PHE A 33 -2.11 9.86 9.05
CA PHE A 33 -2.52 8.86 10.04
C PHE A 33 -1.39 8.56 11.03
N ARG A 34 -0.17 8.39 10.51
CA ARG A 34 1.05 8.15 11.30
C ARG A 34 1.43 9.37 12.14
N GLU A 35 1.51 10.55 11.54
CA GLU A 35 1.87 11.80 12.21
C GLU A 35 0.88 12.16 13.33
N LYS A 36 -0.42 11.94 13.10
CA LYS A 36 -1.47 12.19 14.08
C LYS A 36 -1.54 11.12 15.17
N LYS A 37 -0.70 10.07 15.12
CA LYS A 37 -0.68 8.95 16.07
C LYS A 37 -2.05 8.30 16.23
N MET A 38 -2.70 8.02 15.09
CA MET A 38 -4.10 7.57 15.11
C MET A 38 -4.32 6.22 15.79
N ILE A 39 -3.31 5.32 15.82
CA ILE A 39 -3.39 4.07 16.62
C ILE A 39 -3.70 4.38 18.08
N GLU A 40 -2.99 5.34 18.68
CA GLU A 40 -3.16 5.74 20.08
C GLU A 40 -4.53 6.41 20.29
N LYS A 41 -4.90 7.33 19.38
CA LYS A 41 -6.16 8.08 19.46
C LYS A 41 -7.40 7.21 19.28
N LEU A 42 -7.27 6.11 18.54
CA LEU A 42 -8.34 5.14 18.32
C LEU A 42 -8.30 3.97 19.32
N GLY A 43 -7.45 4.04 20.34
CA GLY A 43 -7.48 3.15 21.49
C GLY A 43 -6.76 1.82 21.30
N TYR A 44 -5.75 1.75 20.42
CA TYR A 44 -4.92 0.54 20.21
C TYR A 44 -5.73 -0.73 19.94
N THR A 45 -6.82 -0.60 19.17
CA THR A 45 -7.58 -1.79 18.80
C THR A 45 -6.78 -2.61 17.81
N TRP A 46 -6.91 -3.94 17.91
CA TRP A 46 -6.28 -4.86 16.97
C TRP A 46 -6.61 -4.53 15.51
N GLU A 47 -7.83 -4.06 15.23
CA GLU A 47 -8.25 -3.65 13.89
C GLU A 47 -7.42 -2.45 13.38
N VAL A 48 -7.22 -1.44 14.21
CA VAL A 48 -6.49 -0.22 13.82
C VAL A 48 -5.00 -0.52 13.64
N GLU A 49 -4.42 -1.36 14.49
CA GLU A 49 -3.02 -1.81 14.33
C GLU A 49 -2.83 -2.63 13.06
N LYS A 50 -3.74 -3.58 12.80
CA LYS A 50 -3.74 -4.38 11.59
C LYS A 50 -3.87 -3.52 10.34
N ASP A 51 -4.75 -2.53 10.38
CA ASP A 51 -4.92 -1.60 9.26
C ASP A 51 -3.68 -0.75 9.03
N TYR A 52 -3.03 -0.25 10.08
CA TYR A 52 -1.75 0.46 9.94
C TYR A 52 -0.69 -0.41 9.27
N GLN A 53 -0.50 -1.64 9.76
CA GLN A 53 0.49 -2.58 9.21
C GLN A 53 0.18 -2.93 7.75
N ASN A 54 -1.09 -3.19 7.45
CA ASN A 54 -1.57 -3.42 6.09
C ASN A 54 -1.34 -2.23 5.17
N TRP A 55 -1.49 -1.00 5.68
CA TRP A 55 -1.26 0.21 4.91
C TRP A 55 0.22 0.41 4.59
N GLU A 56 1.08 0.19 5.58
CA GLU A 56 2.54 0.25 5.45
C GLU A 56 3.03 -0.75 4.38
N ILE A 57 2.59 -2.01 4.48
CA ILE A 57 2.88 -3.06 3.49
C ILE A 57 2.39 -2.66 2.09
N ALA A 58 1.21 -2.05 1.99
CA ALA A 58 0.68 -1.60 0.70
C ALA A 58 1.55 -0.51 0.09
N ARG A 59 2.03 0.48 0.88
CA ARG A 59 2.90 1.54 0.39
C ARG A 59 4.25 1.01 -0.08
N ASP A 60 4.90 0.16 0.71
CA ASP A 60 6.15 -0.50 0.33
C ASP A 60 5.97 -1.38 -0.93
N GLY A 61 4.84 -2.08 -1.01
CA GLY A 61 4.44 -2.87 -2.16
C GLY A 61 4.28 -2.04 -3.43
N ILE A 62 3.66 -0.86 -3.34
CA ILE A 62 3.52 0.08 -4.48
C ILE A 62 4.89 0.50 -5.01
N GLU A 63 5.79 0.93 -4.12
CA GLU A 63 7.14 1.37 -4.52
C GLU A 63 7.94 0.23 -5.16
N THR A 64 7.90 -0.95 -4.53
CA THR A 64 8.57 -2.15 -5.04
C THR A 64 8.04 -2.56 -6.41
N MET A 65 6.71 -2.61 -6.60
CA MET A 65 6.11 -3.02 -7.87
C MET A 65 6.37 -2.01 -8.99
N LYS A 66 6.38 -0.71 -8.70
CA LYS A 66 6.76 0.32 -9.68
C LYS A 66 8.20 0.09 -10.17
N GLY A 67 9.14 -0.11 -9.24
CA GLY A 67 10.53 -0.41 -9.61
C GLY A 67 10.68 -1.72 -10.41
N MET A 68 9.90 -2.75 -10.09
CA MET A 68 9.87 -4.00 -10.86
C MET A 68 9.33 -3.79 -12.28
N ILE A 69 8.26 -3.00 -12.44
CA ILE A 69 7.70 -2.68 -13.76
C ILE A 69 8.76 -2.01 -14.63
N ASP A 70 9.50 -1.04 -14.10
CA ASP A 70 10.54 -0.33 -14.84
C ASP A 70 11.67 -1.27 -15.26
N ARG A 71 12.09 -2.18 -14.38
CA ARG A 71 13.08 -3.22 -14.70
C ARG A 71 12.59 -4.16 -15.80
N VAL A 72 11.35 -4.66 -15.69
CA VAL A 72 10.77 -5.56 -16.70
C VAL A 72 10.63 -4.86 -18.05
N ARG A 73 10.29 -3.55 -18.07
CA ARG A 73 10.21 -2.74 -19.29
C ARG A 73 11.56 -2.49 -19.94
N THR A 74 12.65 -2.42 -19.17
CA THR A 74 14.00 -2.16 -19.68
C THR A 74 14.67 -3.42 -20.26
N ILE A 75 14.21 -4.61 -19.86
CA ILE A 75 14.68 -5.91 -20.38
C ILE A 75 13.88 -6.34 -21.63
N LEU A 76 12.80 -5.63 -21.96
CA LEU A 76 12.03 -5.77 -23.20
C LEU A 76 12.63 -4.92 -24.33
#